data_AF-A0A368F359-F1
#
_entry.id   AF-A0A368F359-F1
#
_cell.length_a   1.000
_cell.length_b   1.000
_cell.length_c   1.000
_cell.angle_alpha   90.00
_cell.angle_beta   90.00
_cell.angle_gamma   90.00
#
_symmetry.space_group_name_H-M   'P 1'
#
loop_
_entity.id
_entity.type
_entity.pdbx_description
1 polymer ?
#
loop_
_entity_poly.entity_id
_entity_poly.type
_entity_poly.pdbx_seq_one_letter_code
_entity_poly.pdbx_strand_id
1 'polypeptide(L)'
;MFMWLSTHAILLYRRRNEHRSLNERIPPMYWEEFVQDYLIPGKVKTIIYQPQFEVGNVYLHSATEQLMKKALLDWIHAAPDKFSRPPDVRFYFEGGGAAVEQAIRRIQKQTHDSTNPVKEVEFEIDQFPSTRELAFIIISTLFTMAAITLVK
;
A
#
# COMPACT_ATOMS: atom_id res chain seq x y z
N MET A 1 -9.97 13.16 -24.31
CA MET A 1 -10.61 13.49 -23.01
C MET A 1 -11.50 12.35 -22.50
N PHE A 2 -12.43 11.80 -23.30
CA PHE A 2 -13.29 10.69 -22.87
C PHE A 2 -12.54 9.42 -22.43
N MET A 3 -11.51 8.99 -23.18
CA MET A 3 -10.69 7.82 -22.80
C MET A 3 -9.93 8.02 -21.48
N TRP A 4 -9.41 9.23 -21.26
CA TRP A 4 -8.76 9.56 -20.00
C TRP A 4 -9.74 9.43 -18.82
N LEU A 5 -10.93 10.03 -18.95
CA LEU A 5 -11.96 10.00 -17.93
C LEU A 5 -12.48 8.57 -17.69
N SER A 6 -12.70 7.78 -18.74
CA SER A 6 -13.19 6.40 -18.61
C SER A 6 -12.14 5.49 -17.97
N THR A 7 -10.88 5.53 -18.41
CA THR A 7 -9.81 4.74 -17.80
C THR A 7 -9.59 5.14 -16.33
N HIS A 8 -9.60 6.44 -16.03
CA HIS A 8 -9.49 6.93 -14.66
C HIS A 8 -10.65 6.44 -13.78
N ALA A 9 -11.89 6.52 -14.28
CA ALA A 9 -13.08 6.04 -13.56
C ALA A 9 -13.05 4.52 -13.32
N ILE A 10 -12.62 3.73 -14.31
CA ILE A 10 -12.50 2.27 -14.20
C ILE A 10 -11.45 1.90 -13.13
N LEU A 11 -10.28 2.55 -13.13
CA LEU A 11 -9.24 2.29 -12.14
C LEU A 11 -9.69 2.68 -10.72
N LEU A 12 -10.37 3.82 -10.58
CA LEU A 12 -10.96 4.23 -9.30
C LEU A 12 -12.02 3.22 -8.83
N TYR A 13 -12.88 2.75 -9.73
CA TYR A 13 -13.89 1.75 -9.42
C TYR A 13 -13.25 0.45 -8.94
N ARG A 14 -12.21 -0.02 -9.63
CA ARG A 14 -11.44 -1.20 -9.21
C ARG A 14 -10.87 -1.04 -7.80
N ARG A 15 -10.18 0.07 -7.52
CA ARG A 15 -9.65 0.35 -6.16
C ARG A 15 -10.74 0.36 -5.09
N ARG A 16 -11.90 0.97 -5.37
CA ARG A 16 -13.05 0.97 -4.45
C ARG A 16 -13.58 -0.45 -4.20
N ASN A 17 -13.65 -1.28 -5.23
CA ASN A 17 -14.11 -2.66 -5.09
C ASN A 17 -13.13 -3.52 -4.28
N GLU A 18 -11.83 -3.37 -4.54
CA GLU A 18 -10.78 -4.03 -3.75
C GLU A 18 -10.83 -3.58 -2.28
N HIS A 19 -11.00 -2.27 -2.02
CA HIS A 19 -11.16 -1.74 -0.67
C HIS A 19 -12.37 -2.32 0.06
N ARG A 20 -13.53 -2.43 -0.61
CA ARG A 20 -14.74 -3.06 -0.03
C ARG A 20 -14.52 -4.53 0.31
N SER A 21 -13.97 -5.29 -0.63
CA SER A 21 -13.65 -6.72 -0.43
C SER A 21 -12.68 -6.92 0.74
N LEU A 22 -11.67 -6.04 0.86
CA LEU A 22 -10.75 -6.07 1.99
C LEU A 22 -11.43 -5.69 3.32
N ASN A 23 -12.37 -4.74 3.33
CA ASN A 23 -13.10 -4.39 4.56
C ASN A 23 -13.94 -5.55 5.09
N GLU A 24 -14.48 -6.39 4.21
CA GLU A 24 -15.23 -7.60 4.60
C GLU A 24 -14.32 -8.68 5.17
N ARG A 25 -13.13 -8.87 4.59
CA ARG A 25 -12.20 -9.96 4.97
C ARG A 25 -11.29 -9.60 6.14
N ILE A 26 -10.81 -8.36 6.15
CA ILE A 26 -9.80 -7.82 7.07
C ILE A 26 -10.25 -6.40 7.41
N PRO A 27 -11.25 -6.24 8.30
CA PRO A 27 -11.73 -4.93 8.68
C PRO A 27 -10.60 -4.11 9.32
N PRO A 28 -10.49 -2.80 9.06
CA PRO A 28 -9.44 -2.02 9.67
C PRO A 28 -9.75 -1.74 11.15
N MET A 29 -8.73 -1.87 11.99
CA MET A 29 -8.79 -1.54 13.42
C MET A 29 -8.50 -0.05 13.65
N TYR A 30 -8.70 0.45 14.87
CA TYR A 30 -8.33 1.81 15.21
C TYR A 30 -6.81 1.98 15.30
N TRP A 31 -6.33 3.21 15.09
CA TRP A 31 -4.91 3.53 15.14
C TRP A 31 -4.27 3.13 16.47
N GLU A 32 -4.95 3.39 17.59
CA GLU A 32 -4.45 3.12 18.93
C GLU A 32 -4.25 1.62 19.17
N GLU A 33 -5.21 0.81 18.72
CA GLU A 33 -5.16 -0.66 18.79
C GLU A 33 -3.99 -1.20 17.95
N PHE A 34 -3.85 -0.70 16.72
CA PHE A 34 -2.72 -1.05 15.85
C PHE A 34 -1.36 -0.72 16.48
N VAL A 35 -1.25 0.46 17.09
CA VAL A 35 0.00 0.91 17.71
C VAL A 35 0.39 -0.01 18.86
N GLN A 36 -0.56 -0.36 19.74
CA GLN A 36 -0.29 -1.18 20.92
C GLN A 36 0.01 -2.64 20.56
N ASP A 37 -0.74 -3.22 19.63
CA ASP A 37 -0.67 -4.66 19.38
C ASP A 37 0.38 -5.07 18.35
N TYR A 38 0.76 -4.15 17.45
CA TYR A 38 1.64 -4.44 16.32
C TYR A 38 2.86 -3.53 16.21
N LEU A 39 2.66 -2.21 16.31
CA LEU A 39 3.76 -1.25 16.08
C LEU A 39 4.77 -1.23 17.23
N ILE A 40 4.33 -1.00 18.47
CA ILE A 40 5.18 -0.99 19.67
C ILE A 40 5.89 -2.35 19.87
N PRO A 41 5.22 -3.51 19.70
CA PRO A 41 5.87 -4.80 19.77
C PRO A 41 6.86 -5.10 18.63
N GLY A 42 7.01 -4.20 17.65
CA GLY A 42 7.96 -4.35 16.55
C GLY A 42 7.61 -5.48 15.57
N LYS A 43 6.32 -5.82 15.44
CA LYS A 43 5.84 -6.87 14.53
C LYS A 43 5.71 -6.39 13.08
N VAL A 44 5.69 -5.07 12.88
CA VAL A 44 5.43 -4.44 11.58
C VAL A 44 6.70 -4.34 10.75
N LYS A 45 6.60 -4.74 9.47
CA LYS A 45 7.69 -4.63 8.49
C LYS A 45 7.45 -3.49 7.51
N THR A 46 6.28 -3.46 6.89
CA THR A 46 5.91 -2.50 5.85
C THR A 46 4.50 -1.99 6.09
N ILE A 47 4.29 -0.69 5.93
CA ILE A 47 2.99 -0.03 5.95
C ILE A 47 2.79 0.66 4.61
N ILE A 48 1.68 0.36 3.95
CA ILE A 48 1.25 1.02 2.73
C ILE A 48 -0.02 1.79 3.06
N TYR A 49 0.09 3.12 3.13
CA TYR A 49 -1.03 3.99 3.46
C TYR A 49 -1.77 4.44 2.20
N GLN A 50 -3.10 4.34 2.21
CA GLN A 50 -3.99 4.74 1.12
C GLN A 50 -4.81 5.98 1.55
N PRO A 51 -4.35 7.21 1.26
CA PRO A 51 -4.99 8.43 1.73
C PRO A 51 -6.46 8.56 1.32
N GLN A 52 -6.79 8.13 0.10
CA GLN A 52 -8.16 8.18 -0.44
C GLN A 52 -9.18 7.34 0.35
N PHE A 53 -8.71 6.43 1.20
CA PHE A 53 -9.54 5.58 2.05
C PHE A 53 -9.21 5.73 3.53
N GLU A 54 -8.26 6.60 3.89
CA GLU A 54 -7.79 6.80 5.27
C GLU A 54 -7.37 5.49 5.98
N VAL A 55 -6.86 4.54 5.21
CA VAL A 55 -6.49 3.20 5.70
C VAL A 55 -5.03 2.89 5.42
N GLY A 56 -4.35 2.38 6.45
CA GLY A 56 -3.04 1.76 6.34
C GLY A 56 -3.13 0.25 6.20
N ASN A 57 -2.55 -0.30 5.15
CA ASN A 57 -2.37 -1.72 4.94
C ASN A 57 -1.01 -2.13 5.52
N VAL A 58 -0.98 -3.13 6.41
CA VAL A 58 0.20 -3.49 7.18
C VAL A 58 0.63 -4.91 6.85
N TYR A 59 1.92 -5.08 6.66
CA TYR A 59 2.58 -6.35 6.46
C TYR A 59 3.50 -6.64 7.64
N LEU A 60 3.28 -7.79 8.28
CA LEU A 60 4.00 -8.18 9.48
C LEU A 60 5.27 -8.97 9.12
N HIS A 61 6.24 -8.98 10.03
CA HIS A 61 7.36 -9.91 9.96
C HIS A 61 6.84 -11.35 10.14
N SER A 62 6.72 -12.11 9.05
CA SER A 62 6.37 -13.54 9.14
C SER A 62 7.63 -14.39 9.28
N ALA A 63 7.59 -15.39 10.19
CA ALA A 63 8.61 -16.43 10.30
C ALA A 63 8.71 -17.27 9.02
N THR A 64 7.59 -17.46 8.33
CA THR A 64 7.48 -18.12 7.02
C THR A 64 8.09 -17.28 5.90
N GLU A 65 8.13 -15.94 6.03
CA GLU A 65 8.74 -15.04 5.04
C GLU A 65 10.27 -15.14 5.01
N GLN A 66 10.93 -15.47 6.14
CA GLN A 66 12.37 -15.73 6.15
C GLN A 66 12.73 -17.04 5.44
N LEU A 67 11.89 -18.07 5.62
CA LEU A 67 12.00 -19.35 4.90
C LEU A 67 11.68 -19.19 3.41
N MET A 68 10.63 -18.42 3.08
CA MET A 68 10.21 -18.18 1.70
C MET A 68 11.15 -17.21 0.98
N LYS A 69 11.76 -16.23 1.66
CA LYS A 69 12.85 -15.41 1.08
C LYS A 69 14.03 -16.27 0.67
N LYS A 70 14.40 -17.28 1.46
CA LYS A 70 15.45 -18.24 1.09
C LYS A 70 15.06 -19.04 -0.15
N ALA A 71 13.83 -19.54 -0.22
CA ALA A 71 13.32 -20.29 -1.37
C ALA A 71 13.04 -19.43 -2.62
N LEU A 72 12.70 -18.14 -2.45
CA LEU A 72 12.44 -17.17 -3.51
C LEU A 72 13.71 -16.55 -4.08
N LEU A 73 14.76 -16.37 -3.26
CA LEU A 73 16.08 -15.93 -3.74
C LEU A 73 16.65 -16.91 -4.76
N ASP A 74 16.35 -18.21 -4.61
CA ASP A 74 16.75 -19.25 -5.56
C ASP A 74 15.87 -19.26 -6.84
N TRP A 75 14.73 -18.56 -6.86
CA TRP A 75 13.76 -18.61 -7.96
C TRP A 75 13.57 -17.29 -8.72
N ILE A 76 13.89 -16.13 -8.14
CA ILE A 76 13.55 -14.81 -8.69
C ILE A 76 14.78 -14.03 -9.14
N HIS A 77 15.29 -14.39 -10.31
CA HIS A 77 15.71 -13.40 -11.32
C HIS A 77 14.55 -13.02 -12.27
N ALA A 78 13.32 -13.50 -12.03
CA ALA A 78 12.16 -13.25 -12.87
C ALA A 78 10.93 -12.82 -12.05
N ALA A 79 10.51 -11.56 -12.24
CA ALA A 79 9.27 -10.91 -11.78
C ALA A 79 9.21 -10.38 -10.33
N PRO A 80 9.23 -9.04 -10.14
CA PRO A 80 8.94 -8.40 -8.86
C PRO A 80 7.48 -7.91 -8.86
N ASP A 81 6.63 -8.48 -8.02
CA ASP A 81 5.52 -7.69 -7.51
C ASP A 81 5.37 -7.98 -6.01
N LYS A 82 5.84 -7.01 -5.20
CA LYS A 82 5.64 -6.94 -3.74
C LYS A 82 4.14 -6.87 -3.34
N PHE A 83 3.22 -6.88 -4.31
CA PHE A 83 1.81 -6.51 -4.14
C PHE A 83 0.78 -7.65 -4.28
N SER A 84 1.21 -8.90 -4.50
CA SER A 84 0.26 -10.02 -4.68
C SER A 84 -0.33 -10.57 -3.38
N ARG A 85 0.25 -10.22 -2.23
CA ARG A 85 -0.20 -10.69 -0.92
C ARG A 85 -1.21 -9.70 -0.32
N PRO A 86 -2.38 -10.16 0.17
CA PRO A 86 -3.26 -9.30 0.94
C PRO A 86 -2.55 -8.81 2.23
N PRO A 87 -2.90 -7.62 2.75
CA PRO A 87 -2.33 -7.14 4.01
C PRO A 87 -2.64 -8.11 5.15
N ASP A 88 -1.77 -8.16 6.15
CA ASP A 88 -1.98 -8.98 7.34
C ASP A 88 -2.95 -8.31 8.32
N VAL A 89 -2.77 -7.01 8.52
CA VAL A 89 -3.67 -6.18 9.33
C VAL A 89 -3.87 -4.83 8.65
N ARG A 90 -4.94 -4.14 9.03
CA ARG A 90 -5.30 -2.84 8.46
C ARG A 90 -5.70 -1.92 9.60
N PHE A 91 -5.39 -0.63 9.49
CA PHE A 91 -5.79 0.37 10.47
C PHE A 91 -6.44 1.58 9.80
N TYR A 92 -7.36 2.22 10.51
CA TYR A 92 -7.88 3.54 10.18
C TYR A 92 -6.97 4.62 10.78
N PHE A 93 -6.72 5.68 10.00
CA PHE A 93 -6.07 6.88 10.50
C PHE A 93 -6.64 8.11 9.81
N GLU A 94 -7.23 9.00 10.60
CA GLU A 94 -7.77 10.27 10.13
C GLU A 94 -6.62 11.23 9.81
N GLY A 95 -6.37 11.46 8.51
CA GLY A 95 -5.33 12.39 8.05
C GLY A 95 -4.68 12.00 6.72
N GLY A 96 -3.70 12.80 6.30
CA GLY A 96 -2.91 12.49 5.11
C GLY A 96 -1.75 11.54 5.40
N GLY A 97 -1.13 10.99 4.34
CA GLY A 97 0.03 10.09 4.49
C GLY A 97 1.21 10.70 5.25
N ALA A 98 1.44 12.01 5.12
CA ALA A 98 2.46 12.72 5.90
C ALA A 98 2.16 12.75 7.41
N ALA A 99 0.88 12.80 7.80
CA ALA A 99 0.49 12.78 9.21
C ALA A 99 0.74 11.40 9.83
N VAL A 100 0.45 10.32 9.10
CA VAL A 100 0.76 8.95 9.51
C VAL A 100 2.27 8.75 9.66
N GLU A 101 3.04 9.18 8.66
CA GLU A 101 4.50 9.06 8.70
C GLU A 101 5.09 9.79 9.92
N GLN A 102 4.61 11.00 10.19
CA GLN A 102 5.02 11.74 11.38
C GLN A 102 4.60 11.04 12.68
N ALA A 103 3.41 10.45 12.74
CA ALA A 103 2.95 9.70 13.90
C ALA A 103 3.86 8.49 14.17
N ILE A 104 4.20 7.71 13.14
CA ILE A 104 5.13 6.58 13.24
C ILE A 104 6.51 7.06 13.72
N ARG A 105 7.05 8.13 13.11
CA ARG A 105 8.36 8.68 13.49
C ARG A 105 8.37 9.21 14.93
N ARG A 106 7.28 9.80 15.42
CA ARG A 106 7.15 10.24 16.81
C ARG A 106 7.21 9.06 17.77
N ILE A 107 6.48 7.99 17.48
CA ILE A 107 6.49 6.76 18.30
C ILE A 107 7.90 6.14 18.30
N GLN A 108 8.54 6.01 17.14
CA GLN A 108 9.92 5.50 17.04
C GLN A 108 10.91 6.31 17.87
N LYS A 109 10.80 7.65 17.87
CA LYS A 109 11.64 8.52 18.71
C LYS A 109 11.36 8.33 20.20
N GLN A 110 10.10 8.20 20.60
CA GLN A 110 9.72 8.01 22.01
C GLN A 110 10.17 6.66 22.56
N THR A 111 10.21 5.63 21.72
CA THR A 111 10.64 4.27 22.11
C THR A 111 12.13 4.03 21.88
N HIS A 112 12.90 5.04 21.42
CA HIS A 112 14.31 4.88 21.10
C HIS A 112 15.16 4.45 22.29
N ASP A 113 14.88 5.00 23.48
CA ASP A 113 15.61 4.70 24.72
C ASP A 113 15.02 3.50 25.50
N SER A 114 14.00 2.83 24.95
CA SER A 114 13.36 1.67 25.57
C SER A 114 14.15 0.39 25.35
N THR A 115 13.97 -0.59 26.24
CA THR A 115 14.57 -1.93 26.16
C THR A 115 14.25 -2.66 24.85
N ASN A 116 13.18 -2.28 24.14
CA ASN A 116 12.81 -2.78 22.81
C ASN A 116 12.47 -1.60 21.88
N PRO A 117 13.45 -1.02 21.16
CA PRO A 117 13.19 0.08 20.24
C PRO A 117 12.35 -0.40 19.05
N VAL A 118 11.37 0.40 18.65
CA VAL A 118 10.56 0.13 17.44
C VAL A 118 11.48 0.14 16.23
N LYS A 119 11.52 -0.98 15.50
CA LYS A 119 12.34 -1.12 14.29
C LYS A 119 11.91 -0.11 13.22
N GLU A 120 12.84 0.21 12.34
CA GLU A 120 12.53 1.02 11.16
C GLU A 120 11.51 0.26 10.28
N VAL A 121 10.37 0.90 10.06
CA VAL A 121 9.25 0.36 9.27
C VAL A 121 9.33 0.97 7.88
N GLU A 122 9.29 0.15 6.82
CA GLU A 122 9.12 0.65 5.46
C GLU A 122 7.74 1.33 5.37
N PHE A 123 7.68 2.62 5.07
CA PHE A 123 6.43 3.36 4.91
C PHE A 123 6.30 3.85 3.47
N GLU A 124 5.21 3.47 2.81
CA GLU A 124 4.88 3.87 1.45
C GLU A 124 3.49 4.50 1.40
N ILE A 125 3.31 5.52 0.56
CA ILE A 125 2.02 6.17 0.33
C ILE A 125 1.51 5.73 -1.05
N ASP A 126 0.42 4.97 -1.06
CA ASP A 126 -0.29 4.53 -2.27
C ASP A 126 -1.40 5.53 -2.63
N GLN A 127 -0.98 6.65 -3.22
CA GLN A 127 -1.89 7.68 -3.74
C GLN A 127 -2.55 7.22 -5.04
N PHE A 128 -3.78 7.67 -5.26
CA PHE A 128 -4.48 7.50 -6.53
C PHE A 128 -4.46 8.80 -7.36
N PRO A 129 -4.15 8.74 -8.66
CA PRO A 129 -3.59 7.60 -9.37
C PRO A 129 -2.12 7.39 -8.98
N SER A 130 -1.71 6.13 -8.81
CA SER A 130 -0.30 5.78 -8.62
C SER A 130 0.49 6.07 -9.90
N THR A 131 1.82 6.12 -9.83
CA THR A 131 2.68 6.33 -11.01
C THR A 131 2.41 5.30 -12.11
N ARG A 132 2.15 4.03 -11.74
CA ARG A 132 1.80 2.96 -12.68
C ARG A 132 0.44 3.19 -13.34
N GLU A 133 -0.57 3.55 -12.56
CA GLU A 133 -1.92 3.86 -13.08
C GLU A 133 -1.90 5.10 -13.97
N LEU A 134 -1.16 6.14 -13.59
CA LEU A 134 -0.97 7.34 -14.38
C LEU A 134 -0.29 7.02 -15.72
N ALA A 135 0.79 6.24 -15.68
CA ALA A 135 1.46 5.79 -16.91
C ALA A 135 0.52 5.00 -17.81
N PHE A 136 -0.29 4.10 -17.25
CA PHE A 136 -1.31 3.35 -17.99
C PHE A 136 -2.36 4.26 -18.62
N ILE A 137 -2.87 5.24 -17.88
CA ILE A 137 -3.83 6.23 -18.40
C ILE A 137 -3.20 7.04 -19.56
N ILE A 138 -1.95 7.49 -19.42
CA ILE A 138 -1.25 8.27 -20.46
C ILE A 138 -1.04 7.41 -21.71
N ILE A 139 -0.47 6.22 -21.57
CA ILE A 139 -0.14 5.33 -22.70
C ILE A 139 -1.42 4.93 -23.45
N SER A 140 -2.47 4.51 -22.73
CA SER A 140 -3.74 4.14 -23.34
C SER A 140 -4.39 5.31 -24.08
N THR A 141 -4.28 6.53 -23.53
CA THR A 141 -4.80 7.74 -24.18
C THR A 141 -4.04 8.05 -25.46
N LEU A 142 -2.70 8.01 -25.43
CA LEU A 142 -1.84 8.28 -26.59
C LEU A 142 -2.04 7.25 -27.70
N PHE A 143 -2.09 5.96 -27.35
CA PHE A 143 -2.34 4.88 -28.30
C PHE A 143 -3.70 5.04 -28.99
N THR A 144 -4.74 5.38 -28.23
CA THR A 144 -6.08 5.60 -28.80
C THR A 144 -6.09 6.79 -29.75
N MET A 145 -5.43 7.89 -29.39
CA MET A 145 -5.29 9.06 -30.26
C MET A 145 -4.56 8.70 -31.56
N ALA A 146 -3.45 7.97 -31.48
CA ALA A 146 -2.69 7.51 -32.65
C ALA A 146 -3.53 6.61 -33.56
N ALA A 147 -4.29 5.67 -32.99
CA ALA A 147 -5.19 4.80 -33.75
C ALA A 147 -6.28 5.59 -34.48
N ILE A 148 -6.91 6.58 -33.83
CA ILE A 148 -7.92 7.44 -34.46
C ILE A 148 -7.30 8.27 -35.60
N THR A 149 -6.07 8.77 -35.43
CA THR A 149 -5.38 9.55 -36.47
C THR A 149 -4.89 8.71 -37.65
N LEU A 150 -4.60 7.43 -37.46
CA LEU A 150 -4.16 6.51 -38.51
C LEU A 150 -5.32 5.89 -39.30
N VAL A 151 -6.53 5.87 -38.71
CA VAL A 151 -7.76 5.39 -39.35
C VAL A 151 -8.48 6.50 -40.13
N LYS A 152 -8.06 7.76 -39.96
CA LYS A 152 -8.49 8.91 -40.77
C LYS A 152 -7.54 9.15 -41.94
#